data_AF-A0A1M4IIY7-F1
#
_entry.id   AF-A0A1M4IIY7-F1
#
_cell.length_a   1.000
_cell.length_b   1.000
_cell.length_c   1.000
_cell.angle_alpha   90.00
_cell.angle_beta   90.00
_cell.angle_gamma   90.00
#
_symmetry.space_group_name_H-M   'P 1'
#
loop_
_entity.id
_entity.type
_entity.pdbx_description
1 polymer ?
#
loop_
_entity_poly.entity_id
_entity_poly.type
_entity_poly.pdbx_seq_one_letter_code
_entity_poly.pdbx_strand_id
1 'polypeptide(L)' 'MSRASKFSPEIRERSVKMVLEHQGEYDSQWAAMVSVSAKVGCTAETLRVW' A
#
# COMPACT_ATOMS: atom_id res chain seq x y z
N MET A 1 10.77 20.25 -5.00
CA MET A 1 10.46 19.00 -5.74
C MET A 1 9.08 18.54 -5.31
N SER A 2 8.03 18.89 -6.04
CA SER A 2 6.69 18.38 -5.76
C SER A 2 6.39 17.36 -6.85
N ARG A 3 6.92 16.14 -6.69
CA ARG A 3 6.48 15.03 -7.53
C ARG A 3 5.04 14.82 -7.11
N ALA A 4 4.10 15.36 -7.90
CA ALA A 4 2.68 15.14 -7.71
C ALA A 4 2.49 13.63 -7.73
N SER A 5 2.45 13.02 -6.55
CA SER A 5 2.15 11.61 -6.40
C SER A 5 0.81 11.44 -7.07
N LYS A 6 0.74 10.55 -8.07
CA LYS A 6 -0.49 10.25 -8.84
C LYS A 6 -1.62 9.71 -7.93
N PHE A 7 -1.32 9.53 -6.65
CA PHE A 7 -2.20 9.08 -5.59
C PHE A 7 -2.37 10.20 -4.56
N SER A 8 -3.63 10.51 -4.24
CA SER A 8 -4.00 11.43 -3.16
C SER A 8 -3.46 10.93 -1.81
N PRO A 9 -3.16 11.83 -0.86
CA PRO A 9 -2.69 11.45 0.49
C PRO A 9 -3.66 10.48 1.18
N GLU A 10 -4.97 10.68 1.00
CA GLU A 10 -6.02 9.80 1.54
C GLU A 10 -5.89 8.36 1.04
N ILE A 11 -5.51 8.16 -0.24
CA ILE A 11 -5.29 6.82 -0.80
C ILE A 11 -4.04 6.19 -0.20
N ARG A 12 -2.96 6.98 -0.03
CA ARG A 12 -1.73 6.49 0.63
C ARG A 12 -2.03 6.03 2.05
N GLU A 13 -2.64 6.88 2.87
CA GLU A 13 -2.93 6.57 4.27
C GLU A 13 -3.87 5.38 4.40
N ARG A 14 -4.92 5.31 3.58
CA ARG A 14 -5.83 4.16 3.54
C ARG A 14 -5.10 2.87 3.17
N SER A 15 -4.21 2.92 2.20
CA SER A 15 -3.48 1.74 1.73
C SER A 15 -2.47 1.24 2.77
N VAL A 16 -1.70 2.15 3.38
CA VAL A 16 -0.76 1.81 4.46
C VAL A 16 -1.50 1.24 5.67
N LYS A 17 -2.62 1.87 6.07
CA LYS A 17 -3.46 1.36 7.16
C LYS A 17 -3.97 -0.05 6.87
N MET A 18 -4.41 -0.32 5.64
CA MET A 18 -4.88 -1.64 5.23
C MET A 18 -3.76 -2.69 5.24
N VAL A 19 -2.54 -2.34 4.83
CA VAL A 19 -1.38 -3.26 4.96
C VAL A 19 -1.12 -3.58 6.43
N LEU A 20 -1.13 -2.58 7.31
CA LEU A 20 -0.85 -2.76 8.73
C LEU A 20 -1.93 -3.57 9.46
N GLU A 21 -3.21 -3.37 9.13
CA GLU A 21 -4.32 -4.15 9.70
C GLU A 21 -4.25 -5.62 9.28
N HIS A 22 -3.93 -5.88 8.00
CA HIS A 22 -3.97 -7.23 7.46
C HIS A 22 -2.62 -7.96 7.50
N GLN A 23 -1.51 -7.33 7.91
CA GLN A 23 -0.19 -7.97 7.87
C GLN A 23 -0.09 -9.27 8.68
N GLY A 24 -0.91 -9.43 9.72
CA GLY A 24 -0.97 -10.66 10.54
C GLY A 24 -1.80 -11.79 9.94
N GLU A 25 -2.65 -11.49 8.95
CA GLU A 25 -3.50 -12.45 8.26
C GLU A 25 -2.78 -13.10 7.06
N TYR A 26 -1.65 -12.53 6.64
CA TYR A 26 -0.83 -13.05 5.55
C TYR A 26 0.46 -13.67 6.08
N ASP A 27 0.95 -14.68 5.36
CA ASP A 27 2.22 -15.37 5.65
C ASP A 27 3.44 -14.43 5.70
N SER A 28 3.34 -13.28 5.03
CA SER A 28 4.40 -12.28 4.97
C SER A 28 3.84 -10.88 4.76
N GLN A 29 4.55 -9.88 5.28
CA GLN A 29 4.24 -8.46 5.04
C GLN A 29 4.22 -8.13 3.54
N TRP A 30 5.07 -8.79 2.74
CA TRP A 30 5.06 -8.69 1.28
C TRP A 30 3.77 -9.21 0.65
N ALA A 31 3.21 -10.33 1.14
CA ALA A 31 1.95 -10.86 0.65
C ALA A 31 0.77 -9.92 0.97
N ALA A 32 0.79 -9.26 2.13
CA ALA A 32 -0.16 -8.21 2.48
C ALA A 32 -0.05 -7.01 1.52
N MET A 33 1.18 -6.53 1.27
CA MET A 33 1.44 -5.43 0.33
C MET A 33 0.98 -5.78 -1.10
N VAL A 34 1.30 -6.97 -1.62
CA VAL A 34 0.86 -7.40 -2.96
C VAL A 34 -0.66 -7.39 -3.05
N SER A 35 -1.35 -7.95 -2.06
CA SER A 35 -2.82 -8.02 -2.01
C SER A 35 -3.47 -6.63 -1.96
N VAL A 36 -2.94 -5.72 -1.13
CA VAL A 36 -3.44 -4.34 -1.04
C VAL A 36 -3.13 -3.56 -2.31
N SER A 37 -1.95 -3.76 -2.91
CA SER A 37 -1.55 -3.06 -4.14
C SER A 37 -2.46 -3.41 -5.32
N ALA A 38 -2.82 -4.70 -5.45
CA ALA A 38 -3.78 -5.17 -6.44
C ALA A 38 -5.18 -4.57 -6.25
N LYS A 39 -5.59 -4.35 -4.99
CA LYS A 39 -6.90 -3.75 -4.64
C LYS A 39 -6.97 -2.25 -4.91
N VAL A 40 -5.85 -1.54 -4.75
CA VAL A 40 -5.77 -0.08 -4.95
C VAL A 40 -5.41 0.28 -6.40
N GLY A 41 -4.83 -0.66 -7.15
CA GLY A 41 -4.31 -0.41 -8.50
C GLY A 41 -2.93 0.27 -8.49
N CYS A 42 -2.13 0.04 -7.45
CA CYS A 42 -0.75 0.48 -7.36
C CYS A 42 0.20 -0.73 -7.35
N THR A 43 1.51 -0.50 -7.41
CA THR A 43 2.50 -1.57 -7.29
C THR A 43 2.85 -1.80 -5.82
N ALA A 44 3.19 -3.05 -5.45
CA ALA A 44 3.63 -3.35 -4.09
C ALA A 44 4.87 -2.54 -3.67
N GLU A 45 5.77 -2.22 -4.61
CA GLU A 45 6.89 -1.32 -4.39
C GLU A 45 6.45 0.10 -4.01
N THR A 46 5.32 0.59 -4.55
CA THR A 46 4.75 1.87 -4.16
C THR A 46 4.34 1.85 -2.69
N LEU A 47 3.69 0.77 -2.23
CA LEU A 47 3.32 0.60 -0.82
C LEU A 47 4.54 0.47 0.10
N ARG A 48 5.63 -0.14 -0.38
CA ARG A 48 6.87 -0.25 0.40
C ARG A 48 7.56 1.10 0.63
N VAL A 49 7.37 2.06 -0.28
CA VAL A 49 7.91 3.42 -0.18
C VAL A 49 7.01 4.33 0.65
N TRP A 50 5.74 3.96 0.84
CA TRP A 50 4.74 4.73 1.57
C TRP A 50 4.75 4.47 3.07
#